data_AF-A0A960K2I7-F1
#
_entry.id   AF-A0A960K2I7-F1
#
_cell.length_a   1.000
_cell.length_b   1.000
_cell.length_c   1.000
_cell.angle_alpha   90.00
_cell.angle_beta   90.00
_cell.angle_gamma   90.00
#
_symmetry.space_group_name_H-M   'P 1'
#
loop_
_entity.id
_entity.type
_entity.pdbx_description
1 polymer ?
#
loop_
_entity_poly.entity_id
_entity_poly.type
_entity_poly.pdbx_seq_one_letter_code
_entity_poly.pdbx_strand_id
1 'polypeptide(L)'
;MGRENRLSGKRRARGLEERRFLEGPQRRLEDLRRALRIFFECLKGFRTLHFVGPCVTVFGSARFKEDHPYYRLAREVSALLAETGLTIMTGGGPGIMEAANR
;
A
#
# COMPACT_ATOMS: atom_id res chain seq x y z
N MET A 1 -16.35 4.51 -20.89
CA MET A 1 -15.08 4.96 -21.51
C MET A 1 -14.42 6.19 -20.83
N GLY A 2 -14.81 6.60 -19.60
CA GLY A 2 -14.32 7.87 -18.97
C GLY A 2 -13.58 7.74 -17.62
N ARG A 3 -13.21 6.52 -17.20
CA ARG A 3 -12.52 6.26 -15.92
C ARG A 3 -11.00 6.07 -16.08
N GLU A 4 -10.53 5.53 -17.21
CA GLU A 4 -9.10 5.26 -17.45
C GLU A 4 -8.27 6.54 -17.64
N ASN A 5 -8.81 7.57 -18.29
CA ASN A 5 -8.07 8.81 -18.57
C ASN A 5 -7.79 9.63 -17.28
N ARG A 6 -8.60 9.46 -16.23
CA ARG A 6 -8.43 10.14 -14.93
C ARG A 6 -7.36 9.48 -14.04
N LEU A 7 -7.12 8.18 -14.21
CA LEU A 7 -6.12 7.42 -13.46
C LEU A 7 -4.70 7.68 -13.98
N SER A 8 -4.55 7.89 -15.30
CA SER A 8 -3.28 8.24 -15.94
C SER A 8 -2.76 9.61 -15.48
N GLY A 9 -3.63 10.63 -15.43
CA GLY A 9 -3.26 11.97 -14.95
C GLY A 9 -2.82 12.02 -13.48
N LYS A 10 -3.47 11.25 -12.60
CA LYS A 10 -3.12 11.17 -11.17
C LYS A 10 -1.76 10.51 -10.92
N ARG A 11 -1.42 9.44 -11.66
CA ARG A 11 -0.11 8.77 -11.56
C ARG A 11 1.02 9.70 -11.97
N ARG A 12 0.82 10.49 -13.03
CA ARG A 12 1.82 11.45 -13.52
C ARG A 12 2.03 12.61 -12.55
N ALA A 13 0.96 13.12 -11.92
CA ALA A 13 1.03 14.16 -10.90
C ALA A 13 1.78 13.71 -9.63
N ARG A 14 1.55 12.48 -9.16
CA ARG A 14 2.27 11.93 -7.99
C ARG A 14 3.77 11.81 -8.23
N GLY A 15 4.18 11.35 -9.42
CA GLY A 15 5.61 11.26 -9.77
C GLY A 15 6.31 12.62 -9.84
N LEU A 16 5.60 13.70 -10.15
CA LEU A 16 6.14 15.07 -10.13
C LEU A 16 6.33 15.59 -8.70
N GLU A 17 5.40 15.28 -7.79
CA GLU A 17 5.54 15.62 -6.37
C GLU A 17 6.70 14.86 -5.71
N GLU A 18 6.88 13.58 -6.03
CA GLU A 18 7.98 12.75 -5.52
C GLU A 18 9.34 13.28 -5.98
N ARG A 19 9.48 13.65 -7.26
CA ARG A 19 10.71 14.25 -7.78
C ARG A 19 11.02 15.57 -7.08
N ARG A 20 10.04 16.47 -6.96
CA ARG A 20 10.19 17.75 -6.25
C ARG A 20 10.56 17.58 -4.79
N PHE A 21 10.10 16.51 -4.13
CA PHE A 21 10.50 16.20 -2.76
C PHE A 21 11.98 15.82 -2.63
N LEU A 22 12.51 15.09 -3.60
CA LEU A 22 13.91 14.61 -3.60
C LEU A 22 14.91 15.66 -4.13
N GLU A 23 14.43 16.77 -4.70
CA GLU A 23 15.25 17.85 -5.29
C GLU A 23 15.93 18.77 -4.26
N GLY A 24 15.76 18.51 -2.95
CA GLY A 24 16.47 19.23 -1.88
C GLY A 24 15.61 20.19 -1.07
N PRO A 25 16.22 21.09 -0.27
CA PRO A 25 15.52 21.94 0.69
C PRO A 25 14.43 22.78 0.04
N GLN A 26 13.19 22.67 0.55
CA GLN A 26 12.06 23.44 0.06
C GLN A 26 11.84 24.68 0.94
N ARG A 27 10.82 25.47 0.59
CA ARG A 27 10.44 26.64 1.42
C ARG A 27 9.91 26.14 2.76
N ARG A 28 10.33 26.75 3.87
CA ARG A 28 9.90 26.38 5.25
C ARG A 28 8.39 26.18 5.41
N LEU A 29 7.57 27.00 4.73
CA LEU A 29 6.11 26.87 4.77
C LEU A 29 5.59 25.63 4.02
N GLU A 30 6.24 25.26 2.92
CA GLU A 30 5.91 24.04 2.16
C GLU A 30 6.27 22.79 2.98
N ASP A 31 7.41 22.82 3.65
CA ASP A 31 7.82 21.75 4.56
C ASP A 31 6.89 21.63 5.77
N LEU A 32 6.48 22.75 6.38
CA LEU A 32 5.48 22.74 7.45
C LEU A 32 4.15 22.13 6.98
N ARG A 33 3.64 22.54 5.81
CA ARG A 33 2.41 21.98 5.24
C ARG A 33 2.53 20.48 4.96
N ARG A 34 3.70 20.04 4.49
CA ARG A 34 3.99 18.62 4.25
C ARG A 34 4.05 17.84 5.55
N ALA A 35 4.73 18.36 6.56
CA ALA A 35 4.81 17.75 7.89
C ALA A 35 3.42 17.57 8.49
N LEU A 36 2.56 18.60 8.43
CA LEU A 36 1.17 18.51 8.87
C LEU A 36 0.39 17.44 8.07
N ARG A 37 0.58 17.35 6.75
CA ARG A 37 -0.06 16.31 5.93
C ARG A 37 0.35 14.90 6.37
N ILE A 38 1.65 14.64 6.50
CA ILE A 38 2.19 13.35 6.95
C ILE A 38 1.64 13.01 8.33
N PHE A 39 1.62 13.98 9.26
CA PHE A 39 1.04 13.81 10.58
C PHE A 39 -0.43 13.37 10.53
N PHE A 40 -1.25 14.03 9.69
CA PHE A 40 -2.65 13.64 9.52
C PHE A 40 -2.81 12.28 8.84
N GLU A 41 -1.92 11.90 7.91
CA GLU A 41 -1.90 10.56 7.31
C GLU A 41 -1.57 9.47 8.35
N CYS A 42 -0.58 9.70 9.21
CA CYS A 42 -0.26 8.81 10.33
C CYS A 42 -1.43 8.70 11.31
N LEU A 43 -2.03 9.84 11.71
CA LEU A 43 -3.18 9.86 12.61
C LEU A 43 -4.37 9.08 12.03
N LYS A 44 -4.62 9.24 10.73
CA LYS A 44 -5.63 8.46 10.02
C LYS A 44 -5.30 6.96 10.04
N GLY A 45 -4.04 6.59 9.77
CA GLY A 45 -3.57 5.20 9.82
C GLY A 45 -3.80 4.56 11.20
N PHE A 46 -3.40 5.23 12.28
CA PHE A 46 -3.62 4.73 13.64
C PHE A 46 -5.10 4.54 13.97
N ARG A 47 -5.96 5.48 13.55
CA ARG A 47 -7.41 5.35 13.76
C ARG A 47 -8.02 4.19 12.97
N THR A 48 -7.60 3.99 11.73
CA THR A 48 -8.10 2.89 10.89
C THR A 48 -7.64 1.52 11.42
N LEU A 49 -6.41 1.43 11.92
CA LEU A 49 -5.84 0.17 12.42
C LEU A 49 -6.13 -0.09 13.90
N HIS A 50 -6.77 0.84 14.61
CA HIS A 50 -7.01 0.78 16.05
C HIS A 50 -7.70 -0.52 16.53
N PHE A 51 -8.61 -1.06 15.72
CA PHE A 51 -9.39 -2.26 16.07
C PHE A 51 -8.93 -3.51 15.32
N VAL A 52 -7.80 -3.45 14.62
CA VAL A 52 -7.24 -4.63 13.97
C VAL A 52 -6.71 -5.57 15.04
N GLY A 53 -7.17 -6.83 15.01
CA GLY A 53 -6.72 -7.88 15.90
C GLY A 53 -5.29 -8.34 15.61
N PRO A 54 -4.86 -9.49 16.18
CA PRO A 54 -3.58 -10.10 15.85
C PRO A 54 -3.38 -10.19 14.33
N CYS A 55 -2.25 -9.68 13.84
CA CYS A 55 -2.04 -9.47 12.42
C CYS A 55 -0.69 -10.02 11.95
N VAL A 56 -0.70 -10.65 10.77
CA VAL A 56 0.50 -11.07 10.04
C VAL A 56 0.64 -10.21 8.79
N THR A 57 1.82 -9.63 8.60
CA THR A 57 2.13 -8.86 7.39
C THR A 57 2.82 -9.73 6.37
N VAL A 58 2.27 -9.84 5.17
CA VAL A 58 2.83 -10.63 4.07
C VAL A 58 3.46 -9.72 3.02
N PHE A 59 4.73 -9.98 2.72
CA PHE A 59 5.50 -9.29 1.68
C PHE A 59 5.87 -10.26 0.55
N GLY A 60 5.95 -9.74 -0.67
CA GLY A 60 6.45 -10.52 -1.80
C GLY A 60 6.41 -9.75 -3.11
N SER A 61 6.82 -10.45 -4.18
CA SER A 61 6.94 -9.87 -5.52
C SER A 61 5.61 -9.32 -6.04
N ALA A 62 5.63 -8.07 -6.50
CA ALA A 62 4.51 -7.46 -7.23
C ALA A 62 4.37 -7.95 -8.69
N ARG A 63 5.30 -8.80 -9.15
CA ARG A 63 5.43 -9.18 -10.57
C ARG A 63 4.98 -10.61 -10.85
N PHE A 64 4.76 -11.42 -9.82
CA PHE A 64 4.33 -12.81 -10.00
C PHE A 64 2.84 -12.86 -10.32
N LYS A 65 2.50 -13.57 -11.38
CA LYS A 65 1.13 -13.76 -11.85
C LYS A 65 0.48 -14.97 -11.17
N GLU A 66 -0.83 -15.12 -11.33
CA GLU A 66 -1.64 -16.15 -10.64
C GLU A 66 -1.18 -17.60 -10.93
N ASP A 67 -0.57 -17.82 -12.09
CA ASP A 67 -0.01 -19.10 -12.51
C ASP A 67 1.29 -19.46 -11.79
N HIS A 68 1.98 -18.49 -11.21
CA HIS A 68 3.26 -18.69 -10.54
C HIS A 68 3.10 -19.54 -9.26
N PRO A 69 3.97 -20.53 -9.00
CA PRO A 69 3.85 -21.40 -7.83
C PRO A 69 3.79 -20.63 -6.51
N TYR A 70 4.63 -19.60 -6.34
CA TYR A 70 4.60 -18.76 -5.14
C TYR A 70 3.33 -17.90 -5.00
N TYR A 71 2.62 -17.59 -6.08
CA TYR A 71 1.32 -16.92 -5.96
C TYR A 71 0.31 -17.84 -5.29
N ARG A 72 0.24 -19.10 -5.76
CA ARG A 72 -0.67 -20.11 -5.18
C ARG A 72 -0.31 -20.42 -3.73
N LEU A 73 0.99 -20.57 -3.44
CA LEU A 73 1.47 -20.80 -2.08
C LEU A 73 1.14 -19.63 -1.14
N ALA A 74 1.35 -18.39 -1.57
CA ALA A 74 1.04 -17.22 -0.75
C ALA A 74 -0.46 -17.14 -0.42
N ARG A 75 -1.31 -17.48 -1.40
CA ARG A 75 -2.76 -17.55 -1.20
C ARG A 75 -3.15 -18.65 -0.21
N GLU A 76 -2.61 -19.87 -0.38
CA GLU A 76 -2.89 -20.99 0.51
C GLU A 76 -2.45 -20.72 1.95
N VAL A 77 -1.22 -20.26 2.15
CA VAL A 77 -0.68 -19.93 3.48
C VAL A 77 -1.50 -18.81 4.14
N SER A 78 -1.87 -17.77 3.38
CA SER A 78 -2.63 -16.64 3.94
C SER A 78 -4.06 -17.04 4.30
N ALA A 79 -4.69 -17.93 3.52
CA ALA A 79 -5.99 -18.50 3.86
C ALA A 79 -5.93 -19.30 5.17
N LEU A 80 -4.95 -20.19 5.32
CA LEU A 80 -4.75 -20.97 6.55
C LEU A 80 -4.49 -20.07 7.76
N LEU A 81 -3.68 -19.01 7.60
CA LEU A 81 -3.45 -18.03 8.67
C LEU A 81 -4.74 -17.28 9.03
N ALA A 82 -5.54 -16.88 8.06
CA ALA A 82 -6.82 -16.21 8.28
C ALA A 82 -7.82 -17.11 9.04
N GLU A 83 -7.85 -18.41 8.73
CA GLU A 83 -8.68 -19.40 9.43
C GLU A 83 -8.35 -19.52 10.93
N THR A 84 -7.11 -19.20 11.32
CA THR A 84 -6.70 -19.16 12.75
C THR A 84 -7.13 -17.88 13.49
N GLY A 85 -7.82 -16.95 12.80
CA GLY A 85 -8.23 -15.66 13.35
C GLY A 85 -7.18 -14.55 13.24
N LEU A 86 -6.09 -14.78 12.47
CA LEU A 86 -5.09 -13.75 12.19
C LEU A 86 -5.54 -12.86 11.03
N THR A 87 -5.42 -11.56 11.20
CA THR A 87 -5.66 -10.60 10.10
C THR A 87 -4.46 -10.57 9.16
N ILE A 88 -4.70 -10.71 7.85
CA ILE A 88 -3.65 -10.55 6.84
C ILE A 88 -3.51 -9.09 6.44
N MET A 89 -2.29 -8.57 6.49
CA MET A 89 -1.96 -7.20 6.05
C MET A 89 -0.88 -7.25 4.96
N THR A 90 -1.01 -6.39 3.96
CA THR A 90 -0.03 -6.28 2.86
C THR A 90 0.15 -4.83 2.43
N GLY A 91 1.10 -4.58 1.52
CA GLY A 91 1.28 -3.28 0.87
C GLY A 91 0.19 -2.92 -0.16
N GLY A 92 -0.80 -3.80 -0.40
CA GLY A 92 -1.91 -3.55 -1.31
C GLY A 92 -1.56 -3.54 -2.81
N GLY A 93 -0.36 -4.02 -3.16
CA GLY A 93 0.08 -4.16 -4.55
C GLY A 93 -0.39 -5.46 -5.21
N PRO A 94 -0.13 -5.62 -6.53
CA PRO A 94 -0.42 -6.86 -7.25
C PRO A 94 0.52 -8.01 -6.83
N GLY A 95 0.32 -9.19 -7.41
CA GLY A 95 1.20 -10.34 -7.24
C GLY A 95 1.05 -10.99 -5.87
N ILE A 96 2.15 -11.26 -5.17
CA ILE A 96 2.09 -11.97 -3.87
C ILE A 96 1.24 -11.23 -2.83
N MET A 97 1.28 -9.89 -2.82
CA MET A 97 0.46 -9.09 -1.91
C MET A 97 -1.03 -9.17 -2.23
N GLU A 98 -1.38 -9.33 -3.50
CA GLU A 98 -2.75 -9.59 -3.93
C GLU A 98 -3.16 -11.03 -3.59
N ALA A 99 -2.29 -12.00 -3.84
CA ALA A 99 -2.51 -13.40 -3.52
C ALA A 99 -2.82 -13.61 -2.03
N ALA A 100 -2.07 -12.92 -1.16
CA ALA A 100 -2.26 -13.02 0.29
C ALA A 100 -3.57 -12.38 0.79
N ASN A 101 -4.12 -11.39 0.06
CA ASN A 101 -5.37 -10.72 0.39
C ASN A 101 -6.62 -11.41 -0.21
N ARG A 102 -6.44 -12.44 -1.03
CA ARG A 102 -7.52 -13.20 -1.68
C ARG A 102 -7.75 -14.54 -0.99
#